data_AF-A0A4U9D2Y2-F1
#
_entry.id   AF-A0A4U9D2Y2-F1
#
_cell.length_a   1.000
_cell.length_b   1.000
_cell.length_c   1.000
_cell.angle_alpha   90.00
_cell.angle_beta   90.00
_cell.angle_gamma   90.00
#
_symmetry.space_group_name_H-M   'P 1'
#
loop_
_entity.id
_entity.type
_entity.pdbx_description
1 polymer ?
#
loop_
_entity_poly.entity_id
_entity_poly.type
_entity_poly.pdbx_seq_one_letter_code
_entity_poly.pdbx_strand_id
1 'polypeptide(L)'
;MTTIRISPTRRSTPGLSWLLNHAPAALHLIIGSRCQPTLALGRLQMQDQLVEVDDSELRFNVGEASAYFSAALAPGFSQQEIPRLLALTEGWVAGMKMATLSSGPAHSHPAAGGLNAGSRSIARYLDEVIFAPLPAEVLDFLLQTSVLNRLHPALCDAVTGKTNGEAMLAWIAQRNLFLSALDEGGLWFRYHPLMRDALLSRLQRGGEEDIRRLHERAGGWFAGQQLWAEAIRHALAAGKGGAGHAEVGAQSLAEEGDIDTMVRWIRYLPADLDPSRIDLQINLAWALAHRFRFQDARQLLDALETLAAASGEALAHSSWVKLRVVRAICEAFAENIPQSIAIVEPLLREVPCGDVWVDGLVCNILSYCHLANSRPQQALDVPAAGIGRA
;
A
#
# COMPACT_ATOMS: atom_id res chain seq x y z
N MET A 1 -6.62 30.85 -35.56
CA MET A 1 -5.89 30.07 -34.55
C MET A 1 -5.33 28.85 -35.27
N THR A 2 -4.06 28.90 -35.70
CA THR A 2 -3.45 27.82 -36.49
C THR A 2 -2.80 26.84 -35.51
N THR A 3 -3.48 25.74 -35.22
CA THR A 3 -2.95 24.68 -34.34
C THR A 3 -1.88 23.89 -35.09
N ILE A 4 -0.60 24.20 -34.83
CA ILE A 4 0.51 23.43 -35.39
C ILE A 4 0.66 22.15 -34.58
N ARG A 5 0.22 21.02 -35.14
CA ARG A 5 0.43 19.68 -34.57
C ARG A 5 1.85 19.21 -34.90
N ILE A 6 2.79 19.41 -33.98
CA ILE A 6 4.16 18.88 -34.14
C ILE A 6 4.18 17.43 -33.65
N SER A 7 4.30 16.47 -34.56
CA SER A 7 4.53 15.05 -34.20
C SER A 7 5.96 14.89 -33.67
N PRO A 8 6.19 14.03 -32.65
CA PRO A 8 7.48 13.88 -32.00
C PRO A 8 8.44 13.05 -32.87
N THR A 9 8.92 13.65 -33.95
CA THR A 9 10.16 13.20 -34.59
C THR A 9 11.29 14.01 -33.97
N ARG A 10 12.33 13.32 -33.47
CA ARG A 10 13.43 13.82 -32.61
C ARG A 10 14.35 14.91 -33.22
N ARG A 11 13.88 15.77 -34.15
CA ARG A 11 14.72 16.74 -34.87
C ARG A 11 14.11 18.15 -35.07
N SER A 12 13.03 18.52 -34.40
CA SER A 12 12.32 19.81 -34.64
C SER A 12 12.67 20.95 -33.68
N THR A 13 13.53 20.74 -32.68
CA THR A 13 13.80 21.72 -31.60
C THR A 13 14.42 23.05 -32.05
N PRO A 14 15.41 23.09 -32.98
CA PRO A 14 16.10 24.34 -33.32
C PRO A 14 15.19 25.39 -33.95
N GLY A 15 14.26 24.96 -34.81
CA GLY A 15 13.31 25.86 -35.48
C GLY A 15 12.28 26.45 -34.51
N LEU A 16 11.84 25.66 -33.53
CA LEU A 16 10.90 26.12 -32.51
C LEU A 16 11.56 27.13 -31.56
N SER A 17 12.82 26.87 -31.15
CA SER A 17 13.60 27.85 -30.37
C SER A 17 13.88 29.13 -31.15
N TRP A 18 14.17 29.04 -32.45
CA TRP A 18 14.35 30.22 -33.28
C TRP A 18 13.08 31.05 -33.37
N LEU A 19 11.93 30.39 -33.62
CA LEU A 19 10.63 31.05 -33.68
C LEU A 19 10.28 31.73 -32.36
N LEU A 20 10.49 31.07 -31.22
CA LEU A 20 10.24 31.66 -29.90
C LEU A 20 11.09 32.91 -29.63
N ASN A 21 12.34 32.94 -30.12
CA ASN A 21 13.24 34.07 -29.91
C ASN A 21 13.01 35.24 -30.89
N HIS A 22 12.34 35.01 -32.02
CA HIS A 22 12.16 36.00 -33.09
C HIS A 22 10.68 36.21 -33.48
N ALA A 23 9.74 35.65 -32.72
CA ALA A 23 8.32 35.78 -32.98
C ALA A 23 7.89 37.26 -32.88
N PRO A 24 7.07 37.74 -33.82
CA PRO A 24 6.47 39.07 -33.70
C PRO A 24 5.47 39.09 -32.53
N ALA A 25 5.23 40.26 -31.94
CA ALA A 25 4.34 40.43 -30.78
C ALA A 25 2.88 39.98 -31.04
N ALA A 26 2.46 39.88 -32.30
CA ALA A 26 1.13 39.41 -32.69
C ALA A 26 1.00 37.87 -32.76
N LEU A 27 2.10 37.13 -32.56
CA LEU A 27 2.10 35.67 -32.64
C LEU A 27 2.07 35.06 -31.23
N HIS A 28 0.98 34.34 -30.93
CA HIS A 28 0.89 33.49 -29.74
C HIS A 28 1.08 32.03 -30.12
N LEU A 29 1.96 31.33 -29.40
CA LEU A 29 2.25 29.92 -29.62
C LEU A 29 1.67 29.07 -28.48
N ILE A 30 0.88 28.07 -28.83
CA ILE A 30 0.36 27.08 -27.88
C ILE A 30 1.03 25.74 -28.22
N ILE A 31 1.75 25.19 -27.25
CA ILE A 31 2.47 23.91 -27.41
C ILE A 31 1.80 22.88 -26.51
N GLY A 32 1.27 21.82 -27.11
CA GLY A 32 0.86 20.62 -26.38
C GLY A 32 1.93 19.55 -26.51
N SER A 33 2.54 19.15 -25.41
CA SER A 33 3.55 18.08 -25.39
C SER A 33 3.30 17.12 -24.23
N ARG A 34 3.64 15.85 -24.42
CA ARG A 34 3.64 14.86 -23.32
C ARG A 34 4.93 14.90 -22.50
N CYS A 35 6.02 15.35 -23.10
CA CYS A 35 7.32 15.45 -22.44
C CYS A 35 7.73 16.91 -22.40
N GLN A 36 8.47 17.32 -21.38
CA GLN A 36 8.96 18.69 -21.32
C GLN A 36 9.81 18.98 -22.56
N PRO A 37 9.43 19.97 -23.39
CA PRO A 37 10.17 20.27 -24.61
C PRO A 37 11.54 20.84 -24.23
N THR A 38 12.59 20.46 -24.97
CA THR A 38 13.96 20.96 -24.75
C THR A 38 14.11 22.39 -25.27
N LEU A 39 13.39 23.32 -24.62
CA LEU A 39 13.35 24.75 -24.90
C LEU A 39 13.92 25.51 -23.71
N ALA A 40 14.61 26.63 -23.97
CA ALA A 40 15.11 27.52 -22.92
C ALA A 40 13.97 28.38 -22.34
N LEU A 41 13.05 27.75 -21.60
CA LEU A 41 11.83 28.37 -21.10
C LEU A 41 12.07 29.39 -19.97
N GLY A 42 13.15 29.24 -19.19
CA GLY A 42 13.44 30.11 -18.05
C GLY A 42 13.54 31.61 -18.41
N ARG A 43 13.99 31.93 -19.63
CA ARG A 43 14.00 33.32 -20.10
C ARG A 43 12.58 33.88 -20.29
N LEU A 44 11.68 33.09 -20.89
CA LEU A 44 10.29 33.49 -21.13
C LEU A 44 9.53 33.63 -19.80
N GLN A 45 9.85 32.76 -18.84
CA GLN A 45 9.31 32.83 -17.48
C GLN A 45 9.72 34.13 -16.77
N MET A 46 11.00 34.51 -16.82
CA MET A 46 11.49 35.78 -16.23
C MET A 46 10.90 37.04 -16.88
N GLN A 47 10.32 36.91 -18.07
CA GLN A 47 9.72 38.02 -18.82
C GLN A 47 8.19 38.03 -18.74
N ASP A 48 7.58 37.17 -17.90
CA ASP A 48 6.12 36.96 -17.83
C ASP A 48 5.48 36.62 -19.19
N GLN A 49 6.25 35.96 -20.08
CA GLN A 49 5.83 35.57 -21.43
C GLN A 49 5.53 34.06 -21.56
N LEU A 50 5.47 33.36 -20.43
CA LEU A 50 5.24 31.93 -20.38
C LEU A 50 4.08 31.63 -19.43
N VAL A 51 3.07 30.94 -19.95
CA VAL A 51 2.04 30.28 -19.15
C VAL A 51 2.25 28.78 -19.33
N GLU A 52 2.61 28.10 -18.25
CA GLU A 52 2.65 26.64 -18.20
C GLU A 52 1.34 26.15 -17.60
N VAL A 53 0.73 25.17 -18.24
CA VAL A 53 -0.44 24.47 -17.72
C VAL A 53 -0.04 23.01 -17.64
N ASP A 54 0.15 22.51 -16.43
CA ASP A 54 0.59 21.15 -16.19
C ASP A 54 -0.60 20.15 -16.13
N ASP A 55 -0.31 18.88 -15.84
CA ASP A 55 -1.36 17.89 -15.71
C ASP A 55 -2.26 18.16 -14.49
N SER A 56 -1.76 18.80 -13.44
CA SER A 56 -2.53 19.09 -12.22
C SER A 56 -3.61 20.14 -12.50
N GLU A 57 -3.32 21.15 -13.31
CA GLU A 57 -4.29 22.17 -13.75
C GLU A 57 -5.30 21.62 -14.76
N LEU A 58 -4.95 20.57 -15.51
CA LEU A 58 -5.85 19.94 -16.48
C LEU A 58 -6.74 18.84 -15.86
N ARG A 59 -6.48 18.43 -14.61
CA ARG A 59 -7.34 17.47 -13.90
C ARG A 59 -8.66 18.13 -13.57
N PHE A 60 -9.75 17.48 -13.94
CA PHE A 60 -11.05 18.01 -13.54
C PHE A 60 -11.20 17.97 -12.03
N ASN A 61 -11.74 19.06 -11.49
CA ASN A 61 -12.36 19.06 -10.18
C ASN A 61 -13.80 18.51 -10.25
N VAL A 62 -14.44 18.38 -9.09
CA VAL A 62 -15.82 17.85 -8.98
C VAL A 62 -16.82 18.67 -9.80
N GLY A 63 -16.68 20.00 -9.80
CA GLY A 63 -17.56 20.91 -10.53
C GLY A 63 -17.38 20.77 -12.05
N GLU A 64 -16.15 20.75 -12.52
CA GLU A 64 -15.80 20.57 -13.94
C GLU A 64 -16.21 19.20 -14.46
N ALA A 65 -16.00 18.14 -13.68
CA ALA A 65 -16.46 16.80 -14.02
C ALA A 65 -18.00 16.76 -14.12
N SER A 66 -18.69 17.38 -13.16
CA SER A 66 -20.15 17.47 -13.18
C SER A 66 -20.67 18.23 -14.40
N ALA A 67 -20.04 19.36 -14.74
CA ALA A 67 -20.35 20.13 -15.93
C ALA A 67 -20.06 19.33 -17.22
N TYR A 68 -18.93 18.62 -17.26
CA TYR A 68 -18.53 17.79 -18.39
C TYR A 68 -19.56 16.69 -18.67
N PHE A 69 -19.96 15.90 -17.66
CA PHE A 69 -20.94 14.83 -17.84
C PHE A 69 -22.35 15.37 -18.12
N SER A 70 -22.70 16.55 -17.59
CA SER A 70 -23.99 17.20 -17.87
C SER A 70 -24.08 17.71 -19.32
N ALA A 71 -22.96 18.19 -19.88
CA ALA A 71 -22.90 18.72 -21.24
C ALA A 71 -22.64 17.64 -22.30
N ALA A 72 -21.80 16.64 -22.00
CA ALA A 72 -21.43 15.58 -22.91
C ALA A 72 -22.46 14.43 -22.88
N LEU A 73 -23.65 14.64 -23.47
CA LEU A 73 -24.67 13.67 -23.99
C LEU A 73 -24.60 12.16 -23.56
N ALA A 74 -24.24 11.86 -22.31
CA ALA A 74 -24.20 10.53 -21.73
C ALA A 74 -25.17 10.50 -20.54
N PRO A 75 -26.49 10.38 -20.79
CA PRO A 75 -27.54 10.48 -19.77
C PRO A 75 -27.58 9.30 -18.76
N GLY A 76 -26.43 8.67 -18.48
CA GLY A 76 -26.34 7.44 -17.69
C GLY A 76 -25.63 7.56 -16.34
N PHE A 77 -24.87 8.63 -16.08
CA PHE A 77 -24.13 8.76 -14.81
C PHE A 77 -24.91 9.61 -13.81
N SER A 78 -25.30 8.98 -12.71
CA SER A 78 -25.87 9.66 -11.56
C SER A 78 -24.85 10.60 -10.91
N GLN A 79 -25.31 11.66 -10.23
CA GLN A 79 -24.43 12.53 -9.43
C GLN A 79 -23.65 11.77 -8.35
N GLN A 80 -24.09 10.56 -7.97
CA GLN A 80 -23.39 9.69 -7.02
C GLN A 80 -22.21 8.92 -7.65
N GLU A 81 -22.20 8.74 -8.97
CA GLU A 81 -21.13 8.04 -9.69
C GLU A 81 -19.97 8.95 -10.06
N ILE A 82 -20.22 10.26 -10.23
CA ILE A 82 -19.20 11.25 -10.60
C ILE A 82 -18.05 11.30 -9.60
N PRO A 83 -18.27 11.36 -8.26
CA PRO A 83 -17.17 11.31 -7.30
C PRO A 83 -16.35 10.02 -7.38
N ARG A 84 -16.99 8.88 -7.68
CA ARG A 84 -16.30 7.58 -7.80
C ARG A 84 -15.42 7.55 -9.06
N LEU A 85 -15.94 8.02 -10.19
CA LEU A 85 -15.17 8.15 -11.42
C LEU A 85 -14.01 9.12 -11.26
N LEU A 86 -14.24 10.24 -10.58
CA LEU A 86 -13.21 11.23 -10.31
C LEU A 86 -12.10 10.65 -9.44
N ALA A 87 -12.45 9.92 -8.38
CA ALA A 87 -11.47 9.25 -7.53
C ALA A 87 -10.68 8.16 -8.29
N LEU A 88 -11.34 7.41 -9.17
CA LEU A 88 -10.71 6.35 -9.96
C LEU A 88 -9.79 6.89 -11.07
N THR A 89 -10.16 8.00 -11.68
CA THR A 89 -9.40 8.63 -12.77
C THR A 89 -8.45 9.73 -12.29
N GLU A 90 -8.50 10.09 -11.02
CA GLU A 90 -7.82 11.26 -10.44
C GLU A 90 -8.01 12.55 -11.27
N GLY A 91 -9.19 12.72 -11.89
CA GLY A 91 -9.49 13.86 -12.76
C GLY A 91 -8.93 13.76 -14.19
N TRP A 92 -8.34 12.62 -14.58
CA TRP A 92 -7.79 12.44 -15.92
C TRP A 92 -8.89 12.44 -17.00
N VAL A 93 -8.96 13.53 -17.77
CA VAL A 93 -10.03 13.79 -18.76
C VAL A 93 -10.16 12.68 -19.80
N ALA A 94 -9.06 12.15 -20.32
CA ALA A 94 -9.12 11.04 -21.27
C ALA A 94 -9.64 9.75 -20.61
N GLY A 95 -9.25 9.47 -19.36
CA GLY A 95 -9.79 8.37 -18.55
C GLY A 95 -11.29 8.48 -18.37
N MET A 96 -11.79 9.67 -17.99
CA MET A 96 -13.21 9.93 -17.85
C MET A 96 -13.97 9.78 -19.18
N LYS A 97 -13.42 10.29 -20.28
CA LYS A 97 -14.00 10.10 -21.62
C LYS A 97 -14.05 8.63 -22.05
N MET A 98 -13.03 7.85 -21.73
CA MET A 98 -13.05 6.41 -22.04
C MET A 98 -14.07 5.66 -21.18
N ALA A 99 -14.26 6.08 -19.93
CA ALA A 99 -15.31 5.55 -19.08
C ALA A 99 -16.70 5.83 -19.68
N THR A 100 -16.96 7.02 -20.26
CA THR A 100 -18.25 7.31 -20.92
C THR A 100 -18.50 6.49 -22.18
N LEU A 101 -17.48 6.38 -23.05
CA LEU A 101 -17.60 5.63 -24.31
C LEU A 101 -17.92 4.14 -24.09
N SER A 102 -17.62 3.63 -22.91
CA SER A 102 -17.85 2.23 -22.53
C SER A 102 -19.23 1.96 -21.95
N SER A 103 -19.96 3.01 -21.57
CA SER A 103 -21.30 2.96 -20.96
C SER A 103 -22.42 3.22 -21.96
N GLY A 104 -22.21 2.90 -23.24
CA GLY A 104 -23.16 3.20 -24.33
C GLY A 104 -24.58 2.59 -24.13
N PRO A 105 -25.57 3.03 -24.95
CA PRO A 105 -27.01 2.77 -24.73
C PRO A 105 -27.43 1.28 -24.70
N ALA A 106 -26.57 0.38 -25.17
CA ALA A 106 -26.79 -1.07 -25.19
C ALA A 106 -26.49 -1.76 -23.84
N HIS A 107 -26.01 -1.03 -22.83
CA HIS A 107 -25.64 -1.57 -21.51
C HIS A 107 -26.44 -0.89 -20.39
N SER A 108 -27.72 -0.66 -20.65
CA SER A 108 -28.71 -0.13 -19.72
C SER A 108 -29.10 -1.18 -18.66
N HIS A 109 -28.18 -1.53 -17.77
CA HIS A 109 -28.53 -2.04 -16.44
C HIS A 109 -27.81 -1.20 -15.38
N PRO A 110 -28.57 -0.48 -14.52
CA PRO A 110 -28.01 0.31 -13.42
C PRO A 110 -27.66 -0.64 -12.26
N ALA A 111 -26.62 -1.44 -12.44
CA ALA A 111 -26.07 -2.28 -11.38
C ALA A 111 -24.62 -2.65 -11.74
N ALA A 112 -23.64 -1.92 -11.16
CA ALA A 112 -22.20 -2.24 -11.11
C ALA A 112 -21.44 -2.48 -12.44
N GLY A 113 -22.11 -2.62 -13.59
CA GLY A 113 -21.50 -3.05 -14.86
C GLY A 113 -20.84 -1.94 -15.67
N GLY A 114 -21.31 -0.69 -15.57
CA GLY A 114 -20.78 0.46 -16.32
C GLY A 114 -19.34 0.83 -15.92
N LEU A 115 -19.03 0.79 -14.62
CA LEU A 115 -17.67 1.03 -14.12
C LEU A 115 -16.69 -0.05 -14.58
N ASN A 116 -17.11 -1.32 -14.56
CA ASN A 116 -16.29 -2.44 -15.04
C ASN A 116 -16.02 -2.37 -16.55
N ALA A 117 -16.99 -1.92 -17.35
CA ALA A 117 -16.80 -1.68 -18.77
C ALA A 117 -15.84 -0.51 -19.03
N GLY A 118 -15.98 0.59 -18.27
CA GLY A 118 -15.05 1.72 -18.29
C GLY A 118 -13.61 1.31 -17.96
N SER A 119 -13.41 0.53 -16.90
CA SER A 119 -12.10 0.02 -16.50
C SER A 119 -11.45 -0.84 -17.60
N ARG A 120 -12.23 -1.68 -18.31
CA ARG A 120 -11.69 -2.47 -19.45
C ARG A 120 -11.26 -1.61 -20.64
N SER A 121 -12.00 -0.55 -20.95
CA SER A 121 -11.65 0.34 -22.07
C SER A 121 -10.42 1.19 -21.76
N ILE A 122 -10.33 1.68 -20.52
CA ILE A 122 -9.14 2.37 -20.01
C ILE A 122 -7.92 1.44 -20.06
N ALA A 123 -8.05 0.19 -19.60
CA ALA A 123 -6.97 -0.78 -19.65
C ALA A 123 -6.51 -1.06 -21.09
N ARG A 124 -7.44 -1.20 -22.04
CA ARG A 124 -7.12 -1.39 -23.47
C ARG A 124 -6.35 -0.19 -24.02
N TYR A 125 -6.77 1.04 -23.72
CA TYR A 125 -6.05 2.22 -24.16
C TYR A 125 -4.63 2.28 -23.58
N LEU A 126 -4.47 1.99 -22.29
CA LEU A 126 -3.15 1.94 -21.66
C LEU A 126 -2.27 0.88 -22.34
N ASP A 127 -2.82 -0.31 -22.62
CA ASP A 127 -2.11 -1.37 -23.35
C ASP A 127 -1.68 -0.90 -24.76
N GLU A 128 -2.57 -0.32 -25.56
CA GLU A 128 -2.31 0.03 -26.97
C GLU A 128 -1.46 1.29 -27.15
N VAL A 129 -1.72 2.33 -26.35
CA VAL A 129 -1.15 3.67 -26.56
C VAL A 129 0.06 3.92 -25.65
N ILE A 130 0.07 3.32 -24.47
CA ILE A 130 1.14 3.54 -23.49
C ILE A 130 2.10 2.37 -23.46
N PHE A 131 1.63 1.12 -23.31
CA PHE A 131 2.51 -0.02 -23.06
C PHE A 131 3.10 -0.64 -24.33
N ALA A 132 2.31 -0.85 -25.39
CA ALA A 132 2.77 -1.48 -26.63
C ALA A 132 3.95 -0.76 -27.32
N PRO A 133 4.06 0.59 -27.27
CA PRO A 133 5.21 1.29 -27.85
C PRO A 133 6.48 1.30 -26.96
N LEU A 134 6.43 0.77 -25.74
CA LEU A 134 7.58 0.83 -24.82
C LEU A 134 8.68 -0.15 -25.21
N PRO A 135 9.95 0.21 -24.98
CA PRO A 135 11.03 -0.76 -24.99
C PRO A 135 10.75 -1.89 -24.00
N ALA A 136 11.07 -3.14 -24.38
CA ALA A 136 10.78 -4.33 -23.57
C ALA A 136 11.32 -4.22 -22.13
N GLU A 137 12.53 -3.69 -21.96
CA GLU A 137 13.16 -3.49 -20.65
C GLU A 137 12.36 -2.55 -19.73
N VAL A 138 11.76 -1.51 -20.30
CA VAL A 138 10.93 -0.55 -19.54
C VAL A 138 9.62 -1.21 -19.15
N LEU A 139 8.98 -1.93 -20.08
CA LEU A 139 7.72 -2.61 -19.80
C LEU A 139 7.89 -3.67 -18.72
N ASP A 140 8.97 -4.45 -18.78
CA ASP A 140 9.36 -5.43 -17.77
C ASP A 140 9.53 -4.78 -16.38
N PHE A 141 10.24 -3.65 -16.31
CA PHE A 141 10.36 -2.89 -15.07
C PHE A 141 9.02 -2.39 -14.53
N LEU A 142 8.16 -1.82 -15.38
CA LEU A 142 6.83 -1.36 -15.00
C LEU A 142 5.96 -2.51 -14.45
N LEU A 143 6.03 -3.68 -15.10
CA LEU A 143 5.31 -4.88 -14.67
C LEU A 143 5.79 -5.35 -13.31
N GLN A 144 7.09 -5.57 -13.12
CA GLN A 144 7.64 -6.08 -11.86
C GLN A 144 7.43 -5.11 -10.70
N THR A 145 7.51 -3.80 -10.94
CA THR A 145 7.31 -2.78 -9.89
C THR A 145 5.85 -2.41 -9.65
N SER A 146 4.90 -2.90 -10.46
CA SER A 146 3.46 -2.62 -10.30
C SER A 146 2.87 -3.16 -8.99
N VAL A 147 3.51 -4.15 -8.37
CA VAL A 147 3.15 -4.67 -7.04
C VAL A 147 3.30 -3.64 -5.93
N LEU A 148 4.12 -2.61 -6.15
CA LEU A 148 4.43 -1.58 -5.18
C LEU A 148 3.35 -0.49 -5.15
N ASN A 149 3.05 0.02 -3.95
CA ASN A 149 2.15 1.18 -3.79
C ASN A 149 2.89 2.51 -3.90
N ARG A 150 4.17 2.51 -3.54
CA ARG A 150 5.11 3.63 -3.67
C ARG A 150 6.44 3.07 -4.13
N LEU A 151 7.15 3.84 -4.93
CA LEU A 151 8.40 3.47 -5.57
C LEU A 151 9.52 4.31 -4.99
N HIS A 152 10.66 3.68 -4.78
CA HIS A 152 11.92 4.31 -4.41
C HIS A 152 13.02 3.62 -5.23
N PRO A 153 14.05 4.31 -5.73
CA PRO A 153 15.09 3.70 -6.57
C PRO A 153 15.64 2.39 -6.01
N ALA A 154 16.09 2.41 -4.74
CA ALA A 154 16.63 1.23 -4.07
C ALA A 154 15.60 0.10 -3.85
N LEU A 155 14.30 0.44 -3.71
CA LEU A 155 13.23 -0.56 -3.60
C LEU A 155 12.95 -1.21 -4.96
N CYS A 156 12.96 -0.42 -6.04
CA CYS A 156 12.84 -0.93 -7.40
C CYS A 156 13.98 -1.89 -7.74
N ASP A 157 15.22 -1.56 -7.34
CA ASP A 157 16.38 -2.45 -7.49
C ASP A 157 16.19 -3.75 -6.68
N ALA A 158 15.75 -3.63 -5.42
CA ALA A 158 15.51 -4.78 -4.57
C ALA A 158 14.43 -5.73 -5.10
N VAL A 159 13.40 -5.20 -5.79
CA VAL A 159 12.28 -5.99 -6.33
C VAL A 159 12.60 -6.57 -7.70
N THR A 160 13.30 -5.84 -8.56
CA THR A 160 13.64 -6.29 -9.92
C THR A 160 14.91 -7.13 -9.98
N GLY A 161 15.87 -6.86 -9.09
CA GLY A 161 17.18 -7.53 -9.07
C GLY A 161 18.18 -6.89 -9.99
N LYS A 162 17.86 -5.68 -10.44
CA LYS A 162 18.69 -4.82 -11.26
C LYS A 162 19.22 -3.69 -10.36
N THR A 163 20.09 -2.87 -10.91
CA THR A 163 20.69 -1.70 -10.24
C THR A 163 20.44 -0.42 -11.05
N ASN A 164 19.29 -0.36 -11.73
CA ASN A 164 18.92 0.69 -12.67
C ASN A 164 17.61 1.40 -12.30
N GLY A 165 17.12 1.23 -11.07
CA GLY A 165 15.87 1.80 -10.59
C GLY A 165 15.83 3.33 -10.69
N GLU A 166 16.92 4.01 -10.34
CA GLU A 166 17.02 5.47 -10.47
C GLU A 166 16.91 5.91 -11.93
N ALA A 167 17.72 5.32 -12.81
CA ALA A 167 17.72 5.63 -14.24
C ALA A 167 16.35 5.34 -14.88
N MET A 168 15.68 4.27 -14.46
CA MET A 168 14.39 3.88 -14.99
C MET A 168 13.27 4.81 -14.51
N LEU A 169 13.22 5.16 -13.23
CA LEU A 169 12.26 6.12 -12.70
C LEU A 169 12.45 7.50 -13.35
N ALA A 170 13.70 7.95 -13.54
CA ALA A 170 13.99 9.18 -14.27
C ALA A 170 13.50 9.12 -15.73
N TRP A 171 13.71 8.00 -16.42
CA TRP A 171 13.25 7.80 -17.80
C TRP A 171 11.72 7.85 -17.92
N ILE A 172 11.02 7.23 -16.96
CA ILE A 172 9.56 7.19 -16.86
C ILE A 172 9.01 8.60 -16.58
N ALA A 173 9.61 9.31 -15.62
CA ALA A 173 9.24 10.69 -15.26
C ALA A 173 9.40 11.64 -16.46
N GLN A 174 10.55 11.61 -17.15
CA GLN A 174 10.81 12.45 -18.33
C GLN A 174 9.82 12.23 -19.48
N ARG A 175 9.20 11.05 -19.55
CA ARG A 175 8.21 10.71 -20.58
C ARG A 175 6.77 10.89 -20.14
N ASN A 176 6.57 11.39 -18.92
CA ASN A 176 5.26 11.60 -18.30
C ASN A 176 4.38 10.34 -18.37
N LEU A 177 4.98 9.19 -18.03
CA LEU A 177 4.29 7.90 -18.00
C LEU A 177 3.56 7.70 -16.67
N PHE A 178 2.65 8.64 -16.36
CA PHE A 178 1.75 8.57 -15.20
C PHE A 178 2.48 8.26 -13.87
N LEU A 179 3.65 8.86 -13.68
CA LEU A 179 4.44 8.76 -12.46
C LEU A 179 4.39 10.12 -11.75
N SER A 180 4.00 10.12 -10.48
CA SER A 180 3.96 11.33 -9.64
C SER A 180 4.94 11.20 -8.48
N ALA A 181 5.65 12.27 -8.16
CA ALA A 181 6.45 12.34 -6.94
C ALA A 181 5.53 12.44 -5.70
N LEU A 182 5.93 11.82 -4.61
CA LEU A 182 5.23 11.83 -3.32
C LEU A 182 5.91 12.76 -2.30
N ASP A 183 7.15 13.18 -2.57
CA ASP A 183 7.95 14.04 -1.72
C ASP A 183 8.62 15.15 -2.52
N GLU A 184 8.95 16.25 -1.84
CA GLU A 184 9.69 17.38 -2.43
C GLU A 184 11.11 16.97 -2.86
N GLY A 185 11.67 15.96 -2.19
CA GLY A 185 12.98 15.39 -2.51
C GLY A 185 13.01 14.55 -3.79
N GLY A 186 11.84 14.19 -4.36
CA GLY A 186 11.74 13.40 -5.59
C GLY A 186 12.36 12.01 -5.48
N LEU A 187 12.34 11.41 -4.28
CA LEU A 187 12.86 10.05 -4.04
C LEU A 187 11.74 9.02 -4.00
N TRP A 188 10.55 9.44 -3.57
CA TRP A 188 9.37 8.59 -3.52
C TRP A 188 8.43 8.93 -4.67
N PHE A 189 7.99 7.91 -5.39
CA PHE A 189 7.07 8.05 -6.50
C PHE A 189 5.86 7.14 -6.35
N ARG A 190 4.83 7.40 -7.14
CA ARG A 190 3.64 6.56 -7.26
C ARG A 190 3.18 6.51 -8.71
N TYR A 191 2.87 5.32 -9.20
CA TYR A 191 2.13 5.18 -10.45
C TYR A 191 0.68 5.64 -10.27
N HIS A 192 0.13 6.27 -11.30
CA HIS A 192 -1.30 6.52 -11.34
C HIS A 192 -2.09 5.20 -11.15
N PRO A 193 -3.17 5.16 -10.33
CA PRO A 193 -3.84 3.92 -9.96
C PRO A 193 -4.28 3.08 -11.16
N LEU A 194 -4.90 3.71 -12.16
CA LEU A 194 -5.30 3.05 -13.41
C LEU A 194 -4.14 2.37 -14.15
N MET A 195 -2.97 3.01 -14.19
CA MET A 195 -1.79 2.42 -14.82
C MET A 195 -1.28 1.23 -14.03
N ARG A 196 -1.19 1.37 -12.70
CA ARG A 196 -0.78 0.30 -11.80
C ARG A 196 -1.70 -0.92 -11.90
N ASP A 197 -3.01 -0.70 -11.89
CA ASP A 197 -4.00 -1.78 -11.96
C ASP A 197 -3.98 -2.50 -13.32
N ALA A 198 -3.78 -1.77 -14.42
CA ALA A 198 -3.60 -2.35 -15.75
C ALA A 198 -2.32 -3.19 -15.84
N LEU A 199 -1.21 -2.70 -15.28
CA LEU A 199 0.06 -3.43 -15.21
C LEU A 199 -0.07 -4.70 -14.35
N LEU A 200 -0.71 -4.61 -13.18
CA LEU A 200 -0.96 -5.78 -12.31
C LEU A 200 -1.83 -6.83 -13.01
N SER A 201 -2.91 -6.40 -13.67
CA SER A 201 -3.78 -7.29 -14.45
C SER A 201 -3.05 -7.95 -15.61
N ARG A 202 -2.03 -7.29 -16.17
CA ARG A 202 -1.17 -7.85 -17.22
C ARG A 202 -0.15 -8.82 -16.65
N LEU A 203 0.49 -8.48 -15.53
CA LEU A 203 1.43 -9.34 -14.79
C LEU A 203 0.78 -10.68 -14.41
N GLN A 204 -0.44 -10.63 -13.88
CA GLN A 204 -1.22 -11.82 -13.50
C GLN A 204 -1.57 -12.74 -14.70
N ARG A 205 -1.79 -12.16 -15.89
CA ARG A 205 -2.07 -12.92 -17.12
C ARG A 205 -0.81 -13.46 -17.78
N GLY A 206 0.32 -12.79 -17.59
CA GLY A 206 1.58 -13.08 -18.27
C GLY A 206 2.25 -14.37 -17.81
N GLY A 207 1.99 -14.83 -16.57
CA GLY A 207 2.43 -16.14 -16.06
C GLY A 207 3.95 -16.36 -15.92
N GLU A 208 4.78 -15.50 -16.49
CA GLU A 208 6.25 -15.62 -16.49
C GLU A 208 6.90 -15.14 -15.18
N GLU A 209 6.29 -14.16 -14.51
CA GLU A 209 6.83 -13.56 -13.29
C GLU A 209 6.23 -14.20 -12.04
N ASP A 210 7.08 -14.61 -11.10
CA ASP A 210 6.64 -15.11 -9.79
C ASP A 210 6.22 -13.91 -8.92
N ILE A 211 4.95 -13.50 -9.05
CA ILE A 211 4.33 -12.40 -8.29
C ILE A 211 4.62 -12.56 -6.79
N ARG A 212 4.60 -13.80 -6.29
CA ARG A 212 4.93 -14.13 -4.91
C ARG A 212 6.34 -13.64 -4.57
N ARG A 213 7.33 -13.98 -5.41
CA ARG A 213 8.73 -13.58 -5.23
C ARG A 213 8.90 -12.07 -5.26
N LEU A 214 8.17 -11.35 -6.13
CA LEU A 214 8.18 -9.89 -6.15
C LEU A 214 7.69 -9.30 -4.81
N HIS A 215 6.62 -9.86 -4.26
CA HIS A 215 6.12 -9.49 -2.94
C HIS A 215 7.10 -9.85 -1.81
N GLU A 216 7.74 -11.02 -1.84
CA GLU A 216 8.75 -11.41 -0.83
C GLU A 216 9.93 -10.44 -0.82
N ARG A 217 10.44 -10.07 -2.00
CA ARG A 217 11.56 -9.12 -2.13
C ARG A 217 11.18 -7.72 -1.65
N ALA A 218 9.99 -7.25 -2.01
CA ALA A 218 9.47 -5.98 -1.51
C ALA A 218 9.32 -6.01 0.01
N GLY A 219 8.75 -7.10 0.55
CA GLY A 219 8.57 -7.30 1.98
C GLY A 219 9.88 -7.26 2.76
N GLY A 220 10.88 -8.00 2.29
CA GLY A 220 12.22 -8.02 2.90
C GLY A 220 12.92 -6.65 2.87
N TRP A 221 12.80 -5.91 1.75
CA TRP A 221 13.35 -4.55 1.68
C TRP A 221 12.68 -3.60 2.68
N PHE A 222 11.34 -3.61 2.74
CA PHE A 222 10.60 -2.77 3.69
C PHE A 222 10.93 -3.12 5.15
N ALA A 223 11.06 -4.42 5.47
CA ALA A 223 11.49 -4.87 6.80
C ALA A 223 12.89 -4.37 7.14
N GLY A 224 13.84 -4.45 6.19
CA GLY A 224 15.19 -3.91 6.38
C GLY A 224 15.24 -2.38 6.58
N GLN A 225 14.22 -1.65 6.14
CA GLN A 225 14.06 -0.21 6.39
C GLN A 225 13.16 0.10 7.60
N GLN A 226 12.75 -0.91 8.38
CA GLN A 226 11.80 -0.78 9.50
C GLN A 226 10.44 -0.19 9.11
N LEU A 227 10.08 -0.30 7.83
CA LEU A 227 8.77 0.11 7.28
C LEU A 227 7.79 -1.06 7.37
N TRP A 228 7.43 -1.40 8.61
CA TRP A 228 6.74 -2.64 8.95
C TRP A 228 5.35 -2.79 8.30
N ALA A 229 4.61 -1.70 8.16
CA ALA A 229 3.27 -1.72 7.58
C ALA A 229 3.27 -2.23 6.14
N GLU A 230 4.24 -1.77 5.34
CA GLU A 230 4.43 -2.23 3.98
C GLU A 230 5.05 -3.62 3.92
N ALA A 231 6.01 -3.92 4.79
CA ALA A 231 6.63 -5.23 4.88
C ALA A 231 5.57 -6.33 5.05
N ILE A 232 4.67 -6.14 6.02
CA ILE A 232 3.57 -7.08 6.31
C ILE A 232 2.60 -7.17 5.14
N ARG A 233 2.17 -6.03 4.57
CA ARG A 233 1.25 -6.04 3.42
C ARG A 233 1.82 -6.85 2.25
N HIS A 234 3.12 -6.73 1.99
CA HIS A 234 3.79 -7.51 0.96
C HIS A 234 3.97 -8.98 1.36
N ALA A 235 4.33 -9.27 2.60
CA ALA A 235 4.39 -10.64 3.13
C ALA A 235 3.04 -11.38 3.04
N LEU A 236 1.93 -10.71 3.35
CA LEU A 236 0.59 -11.28 3.25
C LEU A 236 0.22 -11.58 1.79
N ALA A 237 0.53 -10.65 0.88
CA ALA A 237 0.32 -10.82 -0.55
C ALA A 237 1.23 -11.89 -1.18
N ALA A 238 2.40 -12.17 -0.58
CA ALA A 238 3.26 -13.30 -0.92
C ALA A 238 2.73 -14.67 -0.43
N GLY A 239 1.59 -14.74 0.27
CA GLY A 239 1.11 -16.01 0.79
C GLY A 239 2.06 -16.61 1.85
N LYS A 240 2.12 -17.94 1.95
CA LYS A 240 2.79 -18.64 3.06
C LYS A 240 4.30 -18.33 3.18
N GLY A 241 4.99 -18.03 2.07
CA GLY A 241 6.43 -17.73 2.07
C GLY A 241 6.81 -16.38 2.69
N GLY A 242 5.86 -15.46 2.84
CA GLY A 242 6.11 -14.13 3.42
C GLY A 242 6.00 -14.04 4.94
N ALA A 243 5.48 -15.08 5.61
CA ALA A 243 5.07 -15.04 7.02
C ALA A 243 6.17 -14.52 7.98
N GLY A 244 7.41 -15.01 7.83
CA GLY A 244 8.50 -14.66 8.75
C GLY A 244 8.83 -13.16 8.83
N HIS A 245 8.79 -12.42 7.71
CA HIS A 245 9.03 -10.97 7.75
C HIS A 245 7.88 -10.21 8.42
N ALA A 246 6.65 -10.71 8.27
CA ALA A 246 5.49 -10.11 8.92
C ALA A 246 5.50 -10.34 10.43
N GLU A 247 5.94 -11.52 10.87
CA GLU A 247 6.04 -11.90 12.27
C GLU A 247 7.08 -11.05 13.01
N VAL A 248 8.27 -10.87 12.42
CA VAL A 248 9.33 -10.02 13.00
C VAL A 248 8.84 -8.58 13.16
N GLY A 249 8.21 -8.01 12.14
CA GLY A 249 7.68 -6.64 12.23
C GLY A 249 6.55 -6.48 13.24
N ALA A 250 5.67 -7.48 13.37
CA ALA A 250 4.62 -7.48 14.37
C ALA A 250 5.14 -7.64 15.80
N GLN A 251 6.20 -8.42 15.98
CA GLN A 251 6.89 -8.52 17.26
C GLN A 251 7.53 -7.19 17.64
N SER A 252 8.32 -6.56 16.75
CA SER A 252 8.98 -5.28 17.04
C SER A 252 7.99 -4.16 17.38
N LEU A 253 6.85 -4.07 16.68
CA LEU A 253 5.84 -3.08 17.05
C LEU A 253 5.12 -3.38 18.37
N ALA A 254 4.92 -4.65 18.69
CA ALA A 254 4.39 -5.03 20.00
C ALA A 254 5.37 -4.64 21.13
N GLU A 255 6.67 -4.82 20.88
CA GLU A 255 7.76 -4.43 21.78
C GLU A 255 7.86 -2.90 21.96
N GLU A 256 7.72 -2.15 20.87
CA GLU A 256 7.76 -0.68 20.87
C GLU A 256 6.46 -0.03 21.38
N GLY A 257 5.37 -0.80 21.50
CA GLY A 257 4.08 -0.30 21.94
C GLY A 257 3.30 0.51 20.89
N ASP A 258 3.65 0.43 19.61
CA ASP A 258 2.92 1.12 18.53
C ASP A 258 1.62 0.37 18.14
N ILE A 259 0.67 0.40 19.07
CA ILE A 259 -0.66 -0.21 18.97
C ILE A 259 -1.46 0.41 17.83
N ASP A 260 -1.27 1.70 17.54
CA ASP A 260 -2.00 2.43 16.50
C ASP A 260 -1.68 1.91 15.09
N THR A 261 -0.40 1.62 14.84
CA THR A 261 0.07 1.04 13.59
C THR A 261 -0.38 -0.41 13.49
N MET A 262 -0.28 -1.20 14.55
CA MET A 262 -0.72 -2.61 14.55
C MET A 262 -2.24 -2.76 14.36
N VAL A 263 -3.05 -1.83 14.89
CA VAL A 263 -4.50 -1.80 14.65
C VAL A 263 -4.85 -1.37 13.23
N ARG A 264 -4.04 -0.50 12.61
CA ARG A 264 -4.19 -0.24 11.17
C ARG A 264 -3.88 -1.49 10.34
N TRP A 265 -3.19 -2.48 10.89
CA TRP A 265 -2.86 -3.71 10.18
C TRP A 265 -3.96 -4.77 10.19
N ILE A 266 -4.90 -4.72 11.15
CA ILE A 266 -6.05 -5.64 11.21
C ILE A 266 -6.76 -5.74 9.87
N ARG A 267 -6.90 -4.60 9.15
CA ARG A 267 -7.60 -4.53 7.86
C ARG A 267 -6.87 -5.21 6.70
N TYR A 268 -5.58 -5.51 6.86
CA TYR A 268 -4.77 -6.15 5.81
C TYR A 268 -4.60 -7.64 6.03
N LEU A 269 -4.88 -8.15 7.24
CA LEU A 269 -4.82 -9.57 7.54
C LEU A 269 -5.96 -10.31 6.85
N PRO A 270 -5.69 -11.46 6.20
CA PRO A 270 -6.73 -12.34 5.70
C PRO A 270 -7.70 -12.70 6.84
N ALA A 271 -8.99 -12.81 6.52
CA ALA A 271 -9.99 -13.28 7.48
C ALA A 271 -9.73 -14.75 7.88
N ASP A 272 -9.08 -15.51 7.02
CA ASP A 272 -8.75 -16.91 7.25
C ASP A 272 -7.53 -17.05 8.15
N LEU A 273 -7.67 -17.89 9.19
CA LEU A 273 -6.57 -18.22 10.08
C LEU A 273 -5.60 -19.19 9.40
N ASP A 274 -4.29 -19.05 9.68
CA ASP A 274 -3.23 -19.83 9.03
C ASP A 274 -2.21 -20.24 10.09
N PRO A 275 -1.98 -21.54 10.32
CA PRO A 275 -1.02 -22.01 11.31
C PRO A 275 0.39 -21.44 11.08
N SER A 276 0.77 -21.20 9.82
CA SER A 276 2.07 -20.64 9.45
C SER A 276 2.27 -19.17 9.80
N ARG A 277 1.24 -18.51 10.35
CA ARG A 277 1.22 -17.07 10.69
C ARG A 277 0.71 -16.82 12.10
N ILE A 278 0.76 -17.85 12.96
CA ILE A 278 0.11 -17.83 14.27
C ILE A 278 0.65 -16.69 15.15
N ASP A 279 1.95 -16.39 15.11
CA ASP A 279 2.55 -15.32 15.92
C ASP A 279 2.07 -13.92 15.52
N LEU A 280 1.88 -13.69 14.22
CA LEU A 280 1.28 -12.48 13.69
C LEU A 280 -0.18 -12.33 14.16
N GLN A 281 -0.93 -13.44 14.18
CA GLN A 281 -2.31 -13.47 14.63
C GLN A 281 -2.44 -13.32 16.16
N ILE A 282 -1.46 -13.79 16.94
CA ILE A 282 -1.37 -13.53 18.38
C ILE A 282 -1.09 -12.05 18.65
N ASN A 283 -0.17 -11.43 17.92
CA ASN A 283 0.11 -9.99 18.01
C ASN A 283 -1.12 -9.13 17.64
N LEU A 284 -1.93 -9.60 16.68
CA LEU A 284 -3.21 -8.99 16.36
C LEU A 284 -4.18 -9.01 17.56
N ALA A 285 -4.31 -10.15 18.24
CA ALA A 285 -5.16 -10.27 19.43
C ALA A 285 -4.70 -9.34 20.56
N TRP A 286 -3.39 -9.20 20.76
CA TRP A 286 -2.82 -8.24 21.71
C TRP A 286 -3.21 -6.79 21.36
N ALA A 287 -3.10 -6.39 20.09
CA ALA A 287 -3.51 -5.06 19.63
C ALA A 287 -5.02 -4.79 19.84
N LEU A 288 -5.87 -5.80 19.59
CA LEU A 288 -7.30 -5.71 19.86
C LEU A 288 -7.60 -5.49 21.35
N ALA A 289 -6.89 -6.21 22.24
CA ALA A 289 -7.04 -6.06 23.69
C ALA A 289 -6.69 -4.63 24.14
N HIS A 290 -5.60 -4.04 23.64
CA HIS A 290 -5.21 -2.65 23.93
C HIS A 290 -6.19 -1.60 23.40
N ARG A 291 -7.02 -1.94 22.42
CA ARG A 291 -8.10 -1.08 21.92
C ARG A 291 -9.45 -1.33 22.59
N PHE A 292 -9.46 -2.07 23.70
CA PHE A 292 -10.68 -2.43 24.42
C PHE A 292 -11.67 -3.24 23.56
N ARG A 293 -11.20 -3.85 22.45
CA ARG A 293 -11.98 -4.75 21.58
C ARG A 293 -11.89 -6.18 22.12
N PHE A 294 -12.24 -6.35 23.39
CA PHE A 294 -12.02 -7.59 24.15
C PHE A 294 -12.75 -8.79 23.57
N GLN A 295 -13.97 -8.60 23.05
CA GLN A 295 -14.73 -9.68 22.45
C GLN A 295 -14.05 -10.23 21.19
N ASP A 296 -13.54 -9.36 20.32
CA ASP A 296 -12.84 -9.77 19.10
C ASP A 296 -11.50 -10.43 19.44
N ALA A 297 -10.77 -9.89 20.43
CA ALA A 297 -9.54 -10.49 20.92
C ALA A 297 -9.78 -11.93 21.43
N ARG A 298 -10.83 -12.15 22.25
CA ARG A 298 -11.21 -13.49 22.73
C ARG A 298 -11.57 -14.42 21.59
N GLN A 299 -12.42 -13.98 20.66
CA GLN A 299 -12.83 -14.78 19.50
C GLN A 299 -11.62 -15.22 18.65
N LEU A 300 -10.68 -14.29 18.42
CA LEU A 300 -9.46 -14.59 17.69
C LEU A 300 -8.59 -15.60 18.46
N LEU A 301 -8.36 -15.39 19.76
CA LEU A 301 -7.56 -16.31 20.58
C LEU A 301 -8.20 -17.70 20.67
N ASP A 302 -9.53 -17.80 20.79
CA ASP A 302 -10.27 -19.08 20.83
C ASP A 302 -10.10 -19.84 19.51
N ALA A 303 -10.18 -19.11 18.39
CA ALA A 303 -10.02 -19.67 17.07
C ALA A 303 -8.56 -20.11 16.80
N LEU A 304 -7.56 -19.36 17.31
CA LEU A 304 -6.14 -19.74 17.25
C LEU A 304 -5.83 -20.99 18.10
N GLU A 305 -6.42 -21.11 19.30
CA GLU A 305 -6.29 -22.32 20.13
C GLU A 305 -6.87 -23.55 19.42
N THR A 306 -8.06 -23.39 18.83
CA THR A 306 -8.72 -24.45 18.06
C THR A 306 -7.89 -24.85 16.83
N LEU A 307 -7.34 -23.86 16.12
CA LEU A 307 -6.49 -24.08 14.96
C LEU A 307 -5.20 -24.83 15.33
N ALA A 308 -4.53 -24.41 16.40
CA ALA A 308 -3.33 -25.06 16.89
C ALA A 308 -3.60 -26.53 17.23
N ALA A 309 -4.70 -26.82 17.94
CA ALA A 309 -5.10 -28.18 18.27
C ALA A 309 -5.46 -29.03 17.04
N ALA A 310 -6.08 -28.45 16.02
CA ALA A 310 -6.51 -29.15 14.81
C ALA A 310 -5.38 -29.38 13.80
N SER A 311 -4.37 -28.52 13.77
CA SER A 311 -3.27 -28.58 12.79
C SER A 311 -2.33 -29.78 12.98
N GLY A 312 -2.30 -30.38 14.16
CA GLY A 312 -1.39 -31.49 14.50
C GLY A 312 0.09 -31.09 14.61
N GLU A 313 0.44 -29.87 14.22
CA GLU A 313 1.75 -29.26 14.45
C GLU A 313 1.77 -28.68 15.88
N ALA A 314 2.76 -29.11 16.66
CA ALA A 314 2.97 -28.53 17.98
C ALA A 314 3.44 -27.07 17.81
N LEU A 315 2.67 -26.14 18.37
CA LEU A 315 3.07 -24.74 18.42
C LEU A 315 4.46 -24.63 19.08
N ALA A 316 5.29 -23.69 18.62
CA ALA A 316 6.52 -23.37 19.33
C ALA A 316 6.18 -23.01 20.78
N HIS A 317 7.03 -23.45 21.71
CA HIS A 317 6.76 -23.29 23.15
C HIS A 317 6.56 -21.83 23.53
N SER A 318 7.41 -20.92 23.03
CA SER A 318 7.29 -19.48 23.22
C SER A 318 5.98 -18.92 22.66
N SER A 319 5.56 -19.32 21.45
CA SER A 319 4.28 -18.91 20.85
C SER A 319 3.08 -19.38 21.69
N TRP A 320 3.17 -20.54 22.33
CA TRP A 320 2.09 -21.07 23.17
C TRP A 320 1.97 -20.26 24.47
N VAL A 321 3.10 -19.97 25.11
CA VAL A 321 3.14 -19.08 26.29
C VAL A 321 2.63 -17.69 25.90
N LYS A 322 3.03 -17.19 24.73
CA LYS A 322 2.60 -15.89 24.19
C LYS A 322 1.09 -15.81 23.98
N LEU A 323 0.48 -16.79 23.32
CA LEU A 323 -0.97 -16.88 23.15
C LEU A 323 -1.70 -16.80 24.51
N ARG A 324 -1.24 -17.56 25.50
CA ARG A 324 -1.85 -17.64 26.83
C ARG A 324 -1.67 -16.36 27.63
N VAL A 325 -0.50 -15.72 27.59
CA VAL A 325 -0.27 -14.45 28.29
C VAL A 325 -1.05 -13.30 27.63
N VAL A 326 -1.19 -13.28 26.31
CA VAL A 326 -2.05 -12.30 25.62
C VAL A 326 -3.51 -12.45 26.03
N ARG A 327 -3.99 -13.69 26.22
CA ARG A 327 -5.32 -13.93 26.81
C ARG A 327 -5.45 -13.39 28.23
N ALA A 328 -4.45 -13.60 29.08
CA ALA A 328 -4.43 -13.04 30.42
C ALA A 328 -4.45 -11.50 30.40
N ILE A 329 -3.71 -10.87 29.50
CA ILE A 329 -3.72 -9.41 29.29
C ILE A 329 -5.12 -8.94 28.89
N CYS A 330 -5.77 -9.62 27.95
CA CYS A 330 -7.14 -9.31 27.55
C CYS A 330 -8.13 -9.36 28.72
N GLU A 331 -8.03 -10.38 29.59
CA GLU A 331 -8.89 -10.46 30.78
C GLU A 331 -8.55 -9.41 31.82
N ALA A 332 -7.28 -9.10 32.03
CA ALA A 332 -6.86 -8.07 32.98
C ALA A 332 -7.36 -6.68 32.56
N PHE A 333 -7.27 -6.33 31.27
CA PHE A 333 -7.78 -5.07 30.74
C PHE A 333 -9.31 -5.00 30.71
N ALA A 334 -9.99 -6.14 30.59
CA ALA A 334 -11.44 -6.25 30.74
C ALA A 334 -11.90 -6.30 32.22
N GLU A 335 -11.00 -5.99 33.17
CA GLU A 335 -11.23 -6.00 34.63
C GLU A 335 -11.57 -7.38 35.23
N ASN A 336 -11.38 -8.46 34.47
CA ASN A 336 -11.56 -9.84 34.93
C ASN A 336 -10.28 -10.37 35.63
N ILE A 337 -9.81 -9.66 36.66
CA ILE A 337 -8.53 -9.94 37.35
C ILE A 337 -8.42 -11.39 37.84
N PRO A 338 -9.43 -12.02 38.48
CA PRO A 338 -9.29 -13.41 38.93
C PRO A 338 -9.07 -14.40 37.79
N GLN A 339 -9.71 -14.17 36.65
CA GLN A 339 -9.56 -15.01 35.46
C GLN A 339 -8.17 -14.82 34.82
N SER A 340 -7.68 -13.58 34.78
CA SER A 340 -6.32 -13.29 34.32
C SER A 340 -5.26 -14.03 35.17
N ILE A 341 -5.36 -13.96 36.50
CA ILE A 341 -4.46 -14.69 37.42
C ILE A 341 -4.51 -16.19 37.15
N ALA A 342 -5.70 -16.77 37.04
CA ALA A 342 -5.86 -18.20 36.78
C ALA A 342 -5.22 -18.65 35.45
N ILE A 343 -5.08 -17.74 34.48
CA ILE A 343 -4.42 -18.00 33.20
C ILE A 343 -2.89 -17.84 33.31
N VAL A 344 -2.40 -16.76 33.92
CA VAL A 344 -0.98 -16.40 33.90
C VAL A 344 -0.14 -17.01 35.04
N GLU A 345 -0.72 -17.26 36.21
CA GLU A 345 0.03 -17.83 37.35
C GLU A 345 0.68 -19.19 37.01
N PRO A 346 0.00 -20.13 36.30
CA PRO A 346 0.65 -21.35 35.85
C PRO A 346 1.82 -21.12 34.87
N LEU A 347 1.78 -20.04 34.07
CA LEU A 347 2.80 -19.74 33.06
C LEU A 347 4.14 -19.37 33.68
N LEU A 348 4.22 -18.98 34.96
CA LEU A 348 5.48 -18.75 35.64
C LEU A 348 6.39 -19.98 35.67
N ARG A 349 5.83 -21.19 35.57
CA ARG A 349 6.63 -22.44 35.51
C ARG A 349 7.29 -22.65 34.16
N GLU A 350 6.78 -21.98 33.13
CA GLU A 350 7.25 -22.05 31.75
C GLU A 350 8.28 -20.95 31.44
N VAL A 351 8.53 -20.02 32.38
CA VAL A 351 9.57 -19.00 32.27
C VAL A 351 10.91 -19.57 32.78
N PRO A 352 12.01 -19.50 32.00
CA PRO A 352 12.10 -18.88 30.68
C PRO A 352 11.55 -19.77 29.55
N CYS A 353 10.71 -19.19 28.68
CA CYS A 353 10.07 -19.91 27.57
C CYS A 353 10.88 -19.87 26.27
N GLY A 354 12.03 -19.19 26.28
CA GLY A 354 12.90 -18.99 25.11
C GLY A 354 12.68 -17.67 24.37
N ASP A 355 11.74 -16.82 24.82
CA ASP A 355 11.52 -15.46 24.33
C ASP A 355 11.46 -14.50 25.54
N VAL A 356 12.49 -13.67 25.66
CA VAL A 356 12.69 -12.74 26.79
C VAL A 356 11.54 -11.73 26.90
N TRP A 357 10.96 -11.32 25.78
CA TRP A 357 9.84 -10.40 25.78
C TRP A 357 8.59 -11.08 26.35
N VAL A 358 8.31 -12.31 25.93
CA VAL A 358 7.18 -13.11 26.42
C VAL A 358 7.33 -13.41 27.92
N ASP A 359 8.53 -13.76 28.36
CA ASP A 359 8.86 -13.96 29.78
C ASP A 359 8.58 -12.70 30.61
N GLY A 360 8.97 -11.53 30.08
CA GLY A 360 8.67 -10.23 30.65
C GLY A 360 7.17 -9.95 30.72
N LEU A 361 6.40 -10.27 29.67
CA LEU A 361 4.94 -10.10 29.65
C LEU A 361 4.26 -10.93 30.74
N VAL A 362 4.68 -12.19 30.93
CA VAL A 362 4.13 -13.09 31.97
C VAL A 362 4.33 -12.48 33.36
N CYS A 363 5.56 -12.04 33.64
CA CYS A 363 5.89 -11.43 34.94
C CYS A 363 5.13 -10.12 35.15
N ASN A 364 5.08 -9.26 34.13
CA ASN A 364 4.43 -7.95 34.20
C ASN A 364 2.94 -8.07 34.45
N ILE A 365 2.22 -8.91 33.70
CA ILE A 365 0.76 -9.00 33.84
C ILE A 365 0.37 -9.66 35.15
N LEU A 366 1.11 -10.67 35.63
CA LEU A 366 0.83 -11.28 36.92
C LEU A 366 1.08 -10.30 38.08
N SER A 367 2.17 -9.53 38.00
CA SER A 367 2.46 -8.47 38.98
C SER A 367 1.35 -7.42 39.02
N TYR A 368 0.89 -6.97 37.84
CA TYR A 368 -0.25 -6.07 37.71
C TYR A 368 -1.51 -6.65 38.34
N CYS A 369 -1.85 -7.91 38.08
CA CYS A 369 -3.04 -8.54 38.65
C CYS A 369 -2.95 -8.69 40.17
N HIS A 370 -1.78 -8.99 40.74
CA HIS A 370 -1.59 -9.00 42.18
C HIS A 370 -1.75 -7.62 42.81
N LEU A 371 -1.22 -6.56 42.17
CA LEU A 371 -1.44 -5.17 42.62
C LEU A 371 -2.92 -4.79 42.55
N ALA A 372 -3.61 -5.08 41.45
CA ALA A 372 -5.03 -4.81 41.27
C ALA A 372 -5.90 -5.55 42.32
N ASN A 373 -5.45 -6.72 42.80
CA ASN A 373 -6.11 -7.49 43.85
C ASN A 373 -5.61 -7.17 45.28
N SER A 374 -4.92 -6.03 45.47
CA SER A 374 -4.38 -5.59 46.77
C SER A 374 -3.41 -6.58 47.44
N ARG A 375 -2.60 -7.30 46.65
CA ARG A 375 -1.56 -8.24 47.12
C ARG A 375 -0.14 -7.76 46.73
N PRO A 376 0.34 -6.64 47.27
CA PRO A 376 1.59 -6.01 46.83
C PRO A 376 2.84 -6.87 47.08
N GLN A 377 2.85 -7.67 48.16
CA GLN A 377 3.97 -8.57 48.44
C GLN A 377 4.12 -9.64 47.35
N GLN A 378 3.00 -10.25 46.95
CA GLN A 378 2.99 -11.24 45.87
C GLN A 378 3.47 -10.64 44.55
N ALA A 379 3.12 -9.38 44.26
CA ALA A 379 3.59 -8.69 43.05
C ALA A 379 5.12 -8.48 43.04
N LEU A 380 5.74 -8.20 44.18
CA LEU A 380 7.20 -8.03 44.29
C LEU A 380 7.97 -9.36 44.17
N ASP A 381 7.33 -10.47 44.54
CA ASP A 381 7.94 -11.80 44.49
C ASP A 381 7.93 -12.40 43.06
N VAL A 382 7.09 -11.89 42.15
CA VAL A 382 6.96 -12.40 40.76
C VAL A 382 8.26 -12.28 39.96
N PRO A 383 8.95 -11.12 39.87
CA PRO A 383 10.19 -11.01 39.11
C PRO A 383 11.30 -11.92 39.66
N ALA A 384 11.33 -12.13 40.99
CA ALA A 384 12.28 -13.03 41.64
C ALA A 384 12.01 -14.50 41.30
N ALA A 385 10.73 -14.89 41.18
CA ALA A 385 10.32 -16.24 40.82
C ALA A 385 10.52 -16.57 39.31
N GLY A 386 10.34 -15.58 38.44
CA GLY A 386 10.48 -15.74 36.98
C GLY A 386 11.91 -15.58 36.47
N ILE A 387 12.65 -14.55 36.91
CA ILE A 387 13.98 -14.20 36.38
C ILE A 387 15.10 -14.95 37.13
N GLY A 388 14.87 -15.35 38.39
CA GLY A 388 15.85 -16.07 39.22
C GLY A 388 16.12 -17.53 38.80
N ARG A 389 15.51 -18.00 37.69
CA ARG A 389 15.70 -19.34 37.11
C ARG A 389 16.46 -19.33 35.78
N ALA A 390 16.86 -18.15 35.27
CA ALA A 390 17.64 -17.99 34.03
C ALA A 390 19.13 -18.32 34.21
#